data_AF-A0A8S3STD8-F1
#
_entry.id   AF-A0A8S3STD8-F1
#
_cell.length_a   1.000
_cell.length_b   1.000
_cell.length_c   1.000
_cell.angle_alpha   90.00
_cell.angle_beta   90.00
_cell.angle_gamma   90.00
#
_symmetry.space_group_name_H-M   'P 1'
#
loop_
_entity.id
_entity.type
_entity.pdbx_description
1 polymer ?
#
loop_
_entity_poly.entity_id
_entity_poly.type
_entity_poly.pdbx_seq_one_letter_code
_entity_poly.pdbx_strand_id
1 'polypeptide(L)'
;MMSSRNFNRETSSESSTLHASITNFQFLITLVVVKNCMAFTRGLSTKLQGRTLDIVAAYKSVSVVKEALTDVRKTIDERFSEWFAETEELAKTVAVEPSIPRRCGRQTQRENCPADTPEIYYRRVIGIPYLDDVLSGMEARFSRLTSTAIQALKLVPAFVQSATFDEIKHFKVFRKEKGGDFPDAIDAQCSSLSTLSADTNEQVIEKSKESNLDCHWTIESPDHVEINVTKWSLAQTCAEDSLRIYDGHNTHGLLLAELCSYGSIKIMVSRRGKAHVWFKTGSTSTGTGITLTYKSYGQNLPSCNSGYEWPQRRFVRADETHQVITSKNYPNNYPKDDKEEWVIIKPSASTPLAIVVEDMDIEDSHHCGYDYLAVYDGKCSYDKEKAKLCNDRKGSWTLTGNKYSLIRFHSDTDRTGKGFKLRFYLGTVEEPKGDSSALHAILIGLIAACIVVIFLLASAKLYMRCFKKPKVRPNQDHLRNRRAVLEAPFNKCLYEHLSIFGAT
;
A
#
# COMPACT_ATOMS: atom_id res chain seq x y z
N MET A 1 26.03 -71.24 -31.15
CA MET A 1 25.99 -69.91 -31.80
C MET A 1 25.15 -68.97 -30.94
N MET A 2 25.77 -68.31 -29.97
CA MET A 2 25.11 -67.21 -29.24
C MET A 2 25.45 -65.92 -29.97
N SER A 3 24.44 -65.32 -30.60
CA SER A 3 24.53 -64.02 -31.25
C SER A 3 25.01 -62.98 -30.22
N SER A 4 26.17 -62.35 -30.49
CA SER A 4 26.66 -61.23 -29.69
C SER A 4 25.72 -60.06 -29.90
N ARG A 5 24.74 -59.90 -29.00
CA ARG A 5 23.87 -58.73 -28.99
C ARG A 5 24.72 -57.52 -28.64
N ASN A 6 25.07 -56.72 -29.65
CA ASN A 6 25.66 -55.39 -29.49
C ASN A 6 24.62 -54.45 -28.87
N PHE A 7 24.42 -54.53 -27.55
CA PHE A 7 23.64 -53.54 -26.84
C PHE A 7 24.40 -52.21 -26.83
N ASN A 8 23.69 -51.10 -27.11
CA ASN A 8 24.26 -49.77 -26.98
C ASN A 8 24.82 -49.61 -25.56
N ARG A 9 26.09 -49.20 -25.46
CA ARG A 9 26.81 -49.00 -24.19
C ARG A 9 26.06 -48.05 -23.26
N GLU A 10 25.42 -47.03 -23.81
CA GLU A 10 24.58 -46.08 -23.09
C GLU A 10 23.37 -46.80 -22.48
N THR A 11 22.58 -47.52 -23.29
CA THR A 11 21.42 -48.28 -22.81
C THR A 11 21.80 -49.36 -21.78
N SER A 12 22.95 -50.01 -21.93
CA SER A 12 23.45 -50.97 -20.93
C SER A 12 23.80 -50.28 -19.62
N SER A 13 24.45 -49.11 -19.69
CA SER A 13 24.80 -48.32 -18.50
C SER A 13 23.55 -47.79 -17.79
N GLU A 14 22.60 -47.25 -18.53
CA GLU A 14 21.30 -46.78 -18.01
C GLU A 14 20.50 -47.92 -17.38
N SER A 15 20.45 -49.09 -18.04
CA SER A 15 19.77 -50.27 -17.52
C SER A 15 20.41 -50.76 -16.22
N SER A 16 21.74 -50.82 -16.14
CA SER A 16 22.44 -51.17 -14.90
C SER A 16 22.22 -50.14 -13.79
N THR A 17 22.19 -48.85 -14.14
CA THR A 17 21.94 -47.76 -13.18
C THR A 17 20.51 -47.80 -12.64
N LEU A 18 19.52 -48.02 -13.51
CA LEU A 18 18.13 -48.18 -13.13
C LEU A 18 17.96 -49.42 -12.25
N HIS A 19 18.56 -50.55 -12.65
CA HIS A 19 18.52 -51.79 -11.87
C HIS A 19 19.07 -51.56 -10.45
N ALA A 20 20.25 -50.94 -10.31
CA ALA A 20 20.84 -50.64 -9.01
C ALA A 20 19.98 -49.65 -8.18
N SER A 21 19.25 -48.75 -8.83
CA SER A 21 18.37 -47.79 -8.15
C SER A 21 17.10 -48.47 -7.62
N ILE A 22 16.47 -49.35 -8.40
CA ILE A 22 15.21 -50.01 -8.01
C ILE A 22 15.42 -51.21 -7.07
N THR A 23 16.62 -51.77 -7.03
CA THR A 23 16.99 -52.85 -6.08
C THR A 23 17.62 -52.31 -4.80
N ASN A 24 17.64 -50.99 -4.56
CA ASN A 24 18.08 -50.45 -3.29
C ASN A 24 16.98 -50.59 -2.21
N PHE A 25 17.34 -51.01 -0.99
CA PHE A 25 16.42 -51.09 0.13
C PHE A 25 15.66 -49.78 0.40
N GLN A 26 16.33 -48.63 0.27
CA GLN A 26 15.71 -47.32 0.41
C GLN A 26 14.59 -47.08 -0.62
N PHE A 27 14.76 -47.58 -1.85
CA PHE A 27 13.74 -47.49 -2.88
C PHE A 27 12.53 -48.38 -2.53
N LEU A 28 12.79 -49.61 -2.09
CA LEU A 28 11.75 -50.57 -1.71
C LEU A 28 10.89 -50.06 -0.55
N ILE A 29 11.51 -49.60 0.54
CA ILE A 29 10.77 -49.06 1.70
C ILE A 29 9.97 -47.81 1.32
N THR A 30 10.52 -46.96 0.45
CA THR A 30 9.80 -45.78 -0.05
C THR A 30 8.57 -46.21 -0.83
N LEU A 31 8.69 -47.19 -1.72
CA LEU A 31 7.57 -47.70 -2.50
C LEU A 31 6.47 -48.29 -1.60
N VAL A 32 6.83 -49.06 -0.58
CA VAL A 32 5.88 -49.64 0.38
C VAL A 32 5.18 -48.56 1.20
N VAL A 33 5.91 -47.56 1.70
CA VAL A 33 5.34 -46.41 2.41
C VAL A 33 4.36 -45.65 1.51
N VAL A 34 4.77 -45.31 0.28
CA VAL A 34 3.93 -44.62 -0.70
C VAL A 34 2.65 -45.43 -0.99
N LYS A 35 2.78 -46.74 -1.24
CA LYS A 35 1.65 -47.64 -1.49
C LYS A 35 0.67 -47.64 -0.32
N ASN A 36 1.16 -47.83 0.91
CA ASN A 36 0.31 -47.96 2.09
C ASN A 36 -0.35 -46.63 2.48
N CYS A 37 0.33 -45.49 2.32
CA CYS A 37 -0.30 -44.18 2.51
C CYS A 37 -1.30 -43.81 1.41
N MET A 38 -0.99 -44.09 0.14
CA MET A 38 -1.87 -43.74 -0.99
C MET A 38 -3.07 -44.69 -1.14
N ALA A 39 -3.05 -45.85 -0.49
CA ALA A 39 -4.21 -46.73 -0.42
C ALA A 39 -5.45 -46.00 0.15
N PHE A 40 -5.26 -45.13 1.14
CA PHE A 40 -6.32 -44.33 1.75
C PHE A 40 -6.89 -43.26 0.81
N THR A 41 -6.08 -42.70 -0.08
CA THR A 41 -6.49 -41.64 -1.01
C THR A 41 -7.08 -42.17 -2.31
N ARG A 42 -6.83 -43.45 -2.66
CA ARG A 42 -7.30 -44.08 -3.90
C ARG A 42 -8.80 -43.90 -4.13
N GLY A 43 -9.63 -44.19 -3.13
CA GLY A 43 -11.08 -44.10 -3.24
C GLY A 43 -11.55 -42.65 -3.49
N LEU A 44 -10.92 -41.69 -2.83
CA LEU A 44 -11.17 -40.27 -3.03
C LEU A 44 -10.71 -39.80 -4.42
N SER A 45 -9.53 -40.22 -4.87
CA SER A 45 -8.99 -39.90 -6.19
C SER A 45 -9.92 -40.36 -7.31
N THR A 46 -10.45 -41.58 -7.23
CA THR A 46 -11.42 -42.11 -8.21
C THR A 46 -12.69 -41.26 -8.26
N LYS A 47 -13.21 -40.82 -7.11
CA LYS A 47 -14.40 -39.94 -7.07
C LYS A 47 -14.12 -38.57 -7.67
N LEU A 48 -12.96 -37.99 -7.38
CA LEU A 48 -12.57 -36.67 -7.87
C LEU A 48 -12.21 -36.63 -9.37
N GLN A 49 -11.90 -37.78 -9.98
CA GLN A 49 -11.56 -37.90 -11.40
C GLN A 49 -12.70 -38.53 -12.23
N GLY A 50 -13.82 -38.89 -11.60
CA GLY A 50 -14.95 -39.55 -12.24
C GLY A 50 -15.75 -38.61 -13.15
N ARG A 51 -16.34 -39.16 -14.22
CA ARG A 51 -17.11 -38.40 -15.23
C ARG A 51 -18.37 -37.71 -14.67
N THR A 52 -18.97 -38.26 -13.62
CA THR A 52 -20.18 -37.69 -12.98
C THR A 52 -19.86 -36.58 -11.99
N LEU A 53 -18.58 -36.43 -11.61
CA LEU A 53 -18.00 -35.35 -10.79
C LEU A 53 -18.92 -34.76 -9.71
N ASP A 54 -19.49 -35.60 -8.83
CA ASP A 54 -20.22 -35.11 -7.66
C ASP A 54 -19.22 -34.63 -6.59
N ILE A 55 -18.82 -33.36 -6.72
CA ILE A 55 -17.86 -32.70 -5.84
C ILE A 55 -18.37 -32.68 -4.38
N VAL A 56 -19.68 -32.56 -4.16
CA VAL A 56 -20.26 -32.51 -2.81
C VAL A 56 -20.15 -33.86 -2.13
N ALA A 57 -20.47 -34.96 -2.82
CA ALA A 57 -20.30 -36.31 -2.30
C ALA A 57 -18.81 -36.70 -2.15
N ALA A 58 -17.94 -36.24 -3.05
CA ALA A 58 -16.50 -36.46 -2.94
C ALA A 58 -15.92 -35.78 -1.68
N TYR A 59 -16.35 -34.54 -1.38
CA TYR A 59 -15.89 -33.80 -0.21
C TYR A 59 -16.35 -34.41 1.13
N LYS A 60 -17.48 -35.10 1.18
CA LYS A 60 -17.86 -35.92 2.34
C LYS A 60 -16.84 -37.04 2.64
N SER A 61 -16.15 -37.53 1.61
CA SER A 61 -15.14 -38.59 1.77
C SER A 61 -13.78 -38.03 2.23
N VAL A 62 -13.54 -36.72 2.10
CA VAL A 62 -12.27 -36.10 2.44
C VAL A 62 -12.02 -36.13 3.96
N SER A 63 -13.03 -35.79 4.78
CA SER A 63 -12.89 -35.82 6.24
C SER A 63 -12.54 -37.22 6.73
N VAL A 64 -13.22 -38.25 6.20
CA VAL A 64 -12.97 -39.65 6.53
C VAL A 64 -11.54 -40.07 6.18
N VAL A 65 -11.04 -39.68 5.01
CA VAL A 65 -9.66 -40.00 4.60
C VAL A 65 -8.64 -39.26 5.48
N LYS A 66 -8.88 -37.99 5.83
CA LYS A 66 -8.01 -37.23 6.74
C LYS A 66 -7.96 -37.85 8.13
N GLU A 67 -9.09 -38.28 8.66
CA GLU A 67 -9.18 -38.97 9.95
C GLU A 67 -8.41 -40.29 9.92
N ALA A 68 -8.58 -41.10 8.86
CA ALA A 68 -7.86 -42.36 8.70
C ALA A 68 -6.33 -42.16 8.61
N LEU A 69 -5.86 -41.19 7.82
CA LEU A 69 -4.43 -40.88 7.73
C LEU A 69 -3.87 -40.33 9.05
N THR A 70 -4.67 -39.56 9.79
CA THR A 70 -4.29 -39.06 11.12
C THR A 70 -4.18 -40.21 12.12
N ASP A 71 -5.06 -41.21 12.04
CA ASP A 71 -4.99 -42.41 12.87
C ASP A 71 -3.74 -43.24 12.56
N VAL A 72 -3.39 -43.41 11.29
CA VAL A 72 -2.11 -44.03 10.87
C VAL A 72 -0.93 -43.24 11.43
N ARG A 73 -1.02 -41.89 11.47
CA ARG A 73 0.05 -41.06 12.03
C ARG A 73 0.20 -41.19 13.54
N LYS A 74 -0.90 -41.43 14.26
CA LYS A 74 -0.90 -41.70 15.72
C LYS A 74 -0.36 -43.09 16.04
N THR A 75 -0.66 -44.07 15.20
CA THR A 75 -0.25 -45.47 15.36
C THR A 75 0.97 -45.84 14.51
N ILE A 76 1.76 -44.84 14.12
CA ILE A 76 2.82 -44.99 13.11
C ILE A 76 3.92 -45.97 13.52
N ASP A 77 4.18 -46.13 14.82
CA ASP A 77 5.19 -47.10 15.29
C ASP A 77 4.78 -48.53 14.94
N GLU A 78 3.54 -48.93 15.23
CA GLU A 78 3.00 -50.27 14.92
C GLU A 78 2.81 -50.47 13.42
N ARG A 79 2.23 -49.48 12.73
CA ARG A 79 1.98 -49.54 11.29
C ARG A 79 3.27 -49.62 10.49
N PHE A 80 4.30 -48.88 10.89
CA PHE A 80 5.57 -48.89 10.19
C PHE A 80 6.32 -50.22 10.39
N SER A 81 6.16 -50.90 11.53
CA SER A 81 6.73 -52.25 11.70
C SER A 81 6.12 -53.24 10.70
N GLU A 82 4.80 -53.17 10.44
CA GLU A 82 4.16 -53.97 9.40
C GLU A 82 4.72 -53.65 8.00
N TRP A 83 4.90 -52.36 7.69
CA TRP A 83 5.45 -51.92 6.40
C TRP A 83 6.91 -52.29 6.22
N PHE A 84 7.69 -52.27 7.29
CA PHE A 84 9.08 -52.67 7.29
C PHE A 84 9.22 -54.17 7.03
N ALA A 85 8.43 -55.01 7.72
CA ALA A 85 8.39 -56.45 7.47
C ALA A 85 7.95 -56.79 6.03
N GLU A 86 6.96 -56.08 5.48
CA GLU A 86 6.58 -56.19 4.07
C GLU A 86 7.76 -55.88 3.13
N THR A 87 8.55 -54.87 3.49
CA THR A 87 9.73 -54.47 2.71
C THR A 87 10.84 -55.52 2.80
N GLU A 88 11.06 -56.13 3.96
CA GLU A 88 12.03 -57.22 4.12
C GLU A 88 11.70 -58.42 3.23
N GLU A 89 10.42 -58.80 3.15
CA GLU A 89 9.96 -59.86 2.23
C GLU A 89 10.21 -59.49 0.75
N LEU A 90 9.94 -58.24 0.37
CA LEU A 90 10.26 -57.75 -0.98
C LEU A 90 11.76 -57.73 -1.26
N ALA A 91 12.57 -57.34 -0.28
CA ALA A 91 14.03 -57.22 -0.42
C ALA A 91 14.70 -58.58 -0.64
N LYS A 92 14.16 -59.67 -0.06
CA LYS A 92 14.58 -61.05 -0.35
C LYS A 92 14.49 -61.40 -1.82
N THR A 93 13.47 -60.90 -2.53
CA THR A 93 13.27 -61.20 -3.97
C THR A 93 14.33 -60.58 -4.87
N VAL A 94 14.99 -59.52 -4.39
CA VAL A 94 16.06 -58.81 -5.11
C VAL A 94 17.43 -58.97 -4.42
N ALA A 95 17.55 -59.89 -3.46
CA ALA A 95 18.76 -60.21 -2.71
C ALA A 95 19.42 -58.99 -2.04
N VAL A 96 18.61 -58.15 -1.39
CA VAL A 96 19.07 -56.94 -0.71
C VAL A 96 18.71 -56.99 0.77
N GLU A 97 19.64 -56.60 1.63
CA GLU A 97 19.46 -56.58 3.08
C GLU A 97 19.15 -55.17 3.61
N PRO A 98 18.32 -55.04 4.66
CA PRO A 98 18.07 -53.77 5.32
C PRO A 98 19.36 -53.18 5.89
N SER A 99 19.69 -51.95 5.52
CA SER A 99 20.85 -51.25 6.07
C SER A 99 20.59 -49.76 6.23
N ILE A 100 21.27 -49.16 7.21
CA ILE A 100 21.29 -47.71 7.40
C ILE A 100 22.28 -47.12 6.38
N PRO A 101 21.87 -46.15 5.53
CA PRO A 101 22.77 -45.49 4.60
C PRO A 101 23.96 -44.81 5.30
N ARG A 102 25.08 -44.68 4.57
CA ARG A 102 26.30 -44.04 5.09
C ARG A 102 26.02 -42.61 5.53
N ARG A 103 26.32 -42.29 6.79
CA ARG A 103 26.16 -40.95 7.37
C ARG A 103 27.47 -40.16 7.29
N CYS A 104 27.39 -38.87 6.95
CA CYS A 104 28.54 -37.98 7.04
C CYS A 104 28.85 -37.67 8.52
N GLY A 105 30.12 -37.82 8.92
CA GLY A 105 30.55 -37.57 10.31
C GLY A 105 30.48 -36.11 10.75
N ARG A 106 30.37 -35.17 9.80
CA ARG A 106 30.22 -33.73 10.06
C ARG A 106 29.20 -33.15 9.09
N GLN A 107 27.98 -32.89 9.56
CA GLN A 107 26.98 -32.12 8.82
C GLN A 107 26.94 -30.68 9.35
N THR A 108 26.87 -29.70 8.45
CA THR A 108 26.87 -28.27 8.79
C THR A 108 25.47 -27.67 8.93
N GLN A 109 24.42 -28.33 8.41
CA GLN A 109 23.07 -27.77 8.35
C GLN A 109 22.00 -28.54 9.14
N ARG A 110 22.25 -29.81 9.54
CA ARG A 110 21.31 -30.62 10.33
C ARG A 110 22.03 -31.76 11.05
N GLU A 111 21.57 -32.14 12.23
CA GLU A 111 22.05 -33.32 12.95
C GLU A 111 21.63 -34.62 12.25
N ASN A 112 22.46 -35.66 12.36
CA ASN A 112 22.14 -37.01 11.90
C ASN A 112 20.95 -37.56 12.69
N CYS A 113 20.00 -38.21 12.00
CA CYS A 113 18.87 -38.85 12.67
C CYS A 113 19.37 -40.00 13.57
N PRO A 114 19.19 -39.94 14.91
CA PRO A 114 19.58 -41.05 15.78
C PRO A 114 18.69 -42.26 15.46
N ALA A 115 19.28 -43.43 15.24
CA ALA A 115 18.56 -44.66 15.00
C ALA A 115 19.50 -45.85 15.17
N ASP A 116 19.10 -46.81 16.01
CA ASP A 116 19.88 -48.00 16.35
C ASP A 116 19.60 -49.16 15.39
N THR A 117 18.48 -49.12 14.68
CA THR A 117 18.08 -50.12 13.68
C THR A 117 17.68 -49.45 12.36
N PRO A 118 17.80 -50.16 11.21
CA PRO A 118 17.29 -49.67 9.93
C PRO A 118 15.80 -49.31 9.98
N GLU A 119 14.99 -50.06 10.71
CA GLU A 119 13.56 -49.78 10.89
C GLU A 119 13.31 -48.41 11.53
N ILE A 120 13.95 -48.12 12.67
CA ILE A 120 13.82 -46.83 13.35
C ILE A 120 14.30 -45.69 12.42
N TYR A 121 15.38 -45.94 11.68
CA TYR A 121 15.92 -44.96 10.74
C TYR A 121 14.92 -44.61 9.65
N TYR A 122 14.40 -45.60 8.91
CA TYR A 122 13.49 -45.36 7.80
C TYR A 122 12.12 -44.86 8.27
N ARG A 123 11.68 -45.22 9.49
CA ARG A 123 10.47 -44.64 10.08
C ARG A 123 10.60 -43.13 10.27
N ARG A 124 11.74 -42.67 10.80
CA ARG A 124 12.00 -41.26 11.09
C ARG A 124 12.34 -40.43 9.85
N VAL A 125 12.99 -41.02 8.86
CA VAL A 125 13.47 -40.31 7.66
C VAL A 125 12.47 -40.37 6.51
N ILE A 126 11.66 -41.43 6.39
CA ILE A 126 10.74 -41.64 5.27
C ILE A 126 9.30 -41.74 5.75
N GLY A 127 8.98 -42.68 6.65
CA GLY A 127 7.60 -42.96 7.06
C GLY A 127 6.86 -41.76 7.62
N ILE A 128 7.40 -41.16 8.69
CA ILE A 128 6.81 -39.99 9.35
C ILE A 128 6.80 -38.76 8.42
N PRO A 129 7.93 -38.34 7.80
CA PRO A 129 7.93 -37.15 6.97
C PRO A 129 7.00 -37.25 5.75
N TYR A 130 6.92 -38.41 5.11
CA TYR A 130 6.02 -38.60 3.97
C TYR A 130 4.55 -38.52 4.39
N LEU A 131 4.17 -39.17 5.51
CA LEU A 131 2.81 -39.11 6.01
C LEU A 131 2.42 -37.69 6.45
N ASP A 132 3.34 -36.96 7.09
CA ASP A 132 3.15 -35.56 7.47
C ASP A 132 2.98 -34.67 6.23
N ASP A 133 3.75 -34.90 5.16
CA ASP A 133 3.61 -34.17 3.89
C ASP A 133 2.25 -34.45 3.22
N VAL A 134 1.81 -35.70 3.19
CA VAL A 134 0.48 -36.07 2.66
C VAL A 134 -0.64 -35.41 3.46
N LEU A 135 -0.55 -35.42 4.80
CA LEU A 135 -1.54 -34.76 5.67
C LEU A 135 -1.54 -33.24 5.44
N SER A 136 -0.37 -32.62 5.33
CA SER A 136 -0.22 -31.19 5.05
C SER A 136 -0.81 -30.82 3.67
N GLY A 137 -0.52 -31.62 2.64
CA GLY A 137 -1.09 -31.46 1.32
C GLY A 137 -2.61 -31.61 1.30
N MET A 138 -3.16 -32.55 2.08
CA MET A 138 -4.60 -32.71 2.25
C MET A 138 -5.23 -31.52 2.97
N GLU A 139 -4.58 -30.94 3.98
CA GLU A 139 -5.06 -29.75 4.68
C GLU A 139 -5.01 -28.50 3.79
N ALA A 140 -3.91 -28.29 3.07
CA ALA A 140 -3.74 -27.16 2.16
C ALA A 140 -4.77 -27.20 1.03
N ARG A 141 -5.02 -28.38 0.46
CA ARG A 141 -5.91 -28.54 -0.70
C ARG A 141 -7.38 -28.63 -0.31
N PHE A 142 -7.68 -29.24 0.85
CA PHE A 142 -9.03 -29.42 1.36
C PHE A 142 -9.24 -28.72 2.72
N SER A 143 -8.88 -27.45 2.75
CA SER A 143 -9.03 -26.62 3.94
C SER A 143 -10.49 -26.46 4.35
N ARG A 144 -10.72 -26.02 5.60
CA ARG A 144 -12.05 -25.61 6.08
C ARG A 144 -12.73 -24.60 5.16
N LEU A 145 -11.94 -23.68 4.60
CA LEU A 145 -12.41 -22.67 3.65
C LEU A 145 -12.92 -23.32 2.36
N THR A 146 -12.14 -24.25 1.78
CA THR A 146 -12.50 -25.00 0.57
C THR A 146 -13.75 -25.85 0.79
N SER A 147 -13.86 -26.52 1.95
CA SER A 147 -15.03 -27.30 2.32
C SER A 147 -16.29 -26.44 2.43
N THR A 148 -16.16 -25.20 2.90
CA THR A 148 -17.28 -24.24 3.00
C THR A 148 -17.66 -23.72 1.61
N ALA A 149 -16.67 -23.43 0.76
CA ALA A 149 -16.88 -22.99 -0.63
C ALA A 149 -17.70 -24.00 -1.44
N ILE A 150 -17.43 -25.30 -1.27
CA ILE A 150 -18.12 -26.34 -2.03
C ILE A 150 -19.57 -26.54 -1.59
N GLN A 151 -19.91 -26.23 -0.33
CA GLN A 151 -21.32 -26.18 0.05
C GLN A 151 -22.08 -25.09 -0.72
N ALA A 152 -21.40 -24.05 -1.22
CA ALA A 152 -22.01 -23.03 -2.07
C ALA A 152 -22.43 -23.58 -3.45
N LEU A 153 -21.84 -24.68 -3.93
CA LEU A 153 -22.29 -25.33 -5.18
C LEU A 153 -23.72 -25.85 -5.06
N LYS A 154 -24.24 -26.07 -3.85
CA LYS A 154 -25.65 -26.41 -3.61
C LYS A 154 -26.61 -25.25 -3.92
N LEU A 155 -26.11 -24.03 -4.08
CA LEU A 155 -26.91 -22.88 -4.52
C LEU A 155 -27.18 -22.87 -6.03
N VAL A 156 -26.51 -23.75 -6.79
CA VAL A 156 -26.82 -23.94 -8.21
C VAL A 156 -28.28 -24.42 -8.32
N PRO A 157 -29.11 -23.84 -9.21
CA PRO A 157 -30.55 -24.12 -9.28
C PRO A 157 -30.94 -25.60 -9.35
N ALA A 158 -30.08 -26.45 -9.93
CA ALA A 158 -30.29 -27.89 -10.00
C ALA A 158 -30.20 -28.61 -8.64
N PHE A 159 -29.55 -28.01 -7.64
CA PHE A 159 -29.30 -28.61 -6.32
C PHE A 159 -29.95 -27.84 -5.17
N VAL A 160 -30.41 -26.60 -5.39
CA VAL A 160 -31.00 -25.77 -4.33
C VAL A 160 -32.28 -26.35 -3.75
N GLN A 161 -33.02 -27.13 -4.55
CA GLN A 161 -34.26 -27.78 -4.12
C GLN A 161 -34.04 -28.90 -3.10
N SER A 162 -32.83 -29.46 -3.02
CA SER A 162 -32.47 -30.53 -2.09
C SER A 162 -31.60 -30.07 -0.92
N ALA A 163 -31.24 -28.78 -0.86
CA ALA A 163 -30.39 -28.21 0.16
C ALA A 163 -31.21 -27.65 1.34
N THR A 164 -30.72 -27.82 2.57
CA THR A 164 -31.36 -27.24 3.76
C THR A 164 -30.73 -25.89 4.14
N PHE A 165 -31.49 -25.04 4.83
CA PHE A 165 -31.01 -23.73 5.28
C PHE A 165 -29.75 -23.82 6.17
N ASP A 166 -29.67 -24.86 7.01
CA ASP A 166 -28.50 -25.11 7.87
C ASP A 166 -27.24 -25.50 7.09
N GLU A 167 -27.38 -26.11 5.92
CA GLU A 167 -26.25 -26.41 5.03
C GLU A 167 -25.73 -25.15 4.33
N ILE A 168 -26.59 -24.15 4.12
CA ILE A 168 -26.28 -22.92 3.37
C ILE A 168 -25.82 -21.78 4.30
N LYS A 169 -26.22 -21.76 5.58
CA LYS A 169 -25.92 -20.66 6.52
C LYS A 169 -24.42 -20.38 6.71
N HIS A 170 -23.56 -21.38 6.52
CA HIS A 170 -22.10 -21.28 6.65
C HIS A 170 -21.45 -20.46 5.53
N PHE A 171 -22.15 -20.19 4.43
CA PHE A 171 -21.67 -19.36 3.32
C PHE A 171 -21.35 -17.91 3.75
N LYS A 172 -22.01 -17.40 4.80
CA LYS A 172 -21.71 -16.07 5.38
C LYS A 172 -20.26 -15.95 5.89
N VAL A 173 -19.66 -17.04 6.36
CA VAL A 173 -18.27 -17.06 6.88
C VAL A 173 -17.26 -16.97 5.73
N PHE A 174 -17.48 -17.75 4.68
CA PHE A 174 -16.62 -17.76 3.49
C PHE A 174 -16.60 -16.40 2.77
N ARG A 175 -17.76 -15.74 2.70
CA ARG A 175 -17.89 -14.37 2.20
C ARG A 175 -17.04 -13.35 2.99
N LYS A 176 -16.94 -13.50 4.31
CA LYS A 176 -16.17 -12.60 5.18
C LYS A 176 -14.66 -12.71 4.98
N GLU A 177 -14.16 -13.90 4.59
CA GLU A 177 -12.72 -14.17 4.44
C GLU A 177 -12.17 -13.98 3.00
N LYS A 178 -13.03 -14.05 1.97
CA LYS A 178 -12.63 -13.98 0.54
C LYS A 178 -13.41 -12.94 -0.28
N GLY A 179 -13.99 -11.94 0.37
CA GLY A 179 -14.98 -11.01 -0.20
C GLY A 179 -14.66 -10.32 -1.53
N GLY A 180 -13.40 -10.23 -1.96
CA GLY A 180 -13.03 -9.52 -3.20
C GLY A 180 -13.44 -10.17 -4.53
N ASP A 181 -13.85 -11.45 -4.55
CA ASP A 181 -14.13 -12.21 -5.79
C ASP A 181 -15.58 -12.74 -5.91
N PHE A 182 -16.45 -12.48 -4.93
CA PHE A 182 -17.87 -12.83 -5.02
C PHE A 182 -18.66 -11.62 -5.52
N PRO A 183 -19.70 -11.77 -6.36
CA PRO A 183 -20.63 -10.69 -6.63
C PRO A 183 -21.19 -10.22 -5.28
N ASP A 184 -20.79 -9.02 -4.88
CA ASP A 184 -21.04 -8.47 -3.55
C ASP A 184 -22.55 -8.51 -3.31
N ALA A 185 -22.98 -9.21 -2.26
CA ALA A 185 -24.36 -9.00 -1.83
C ALA A 185 -24.47 -7.55 -1.41
N ILE A 186 -25.50 -6.95 -1.96
CA ILE A 186 -26.18 -5.74 -1.55
C ILE A 186 -26.05 -5.60 -0.02
N ASP A 187 -25.15 -4.73 0.43
CA ASP A 187 -25.30 -4.13 1.74
C ASP A 187 -26.63 -3.35 1.70
N ALA A 188 -27.58 -3.69 2.56
CA ALA A 188 -28.87 -3.00 2.59
C ALA A 188 -28.73 -1.49 2.86
N GLN A 189 -27.58 -1.06 3.43
CA GLN A 189 -27.23 0.34 3.65
C GLN A 189 -26.58 1.00 2.42
N CYS A 190 -26.00 0.21 1.51
CA CYS A 190 -25.53 0.64 0.19
C CYS A 190 -26.50 0.09 -0.86
N SER A 191 -27.68 0.72 -0.94
CA SER A 191 -28.78 0.27 -1.80
C SER A 191 -28.31 -0.08 -3.22
N SER A 192 -28.31 -1.38 -3.52
CA SER A 192 -27.94 -2.02 -4.79
C SER A 192 -26.51 -1.77 -5.28
N LEU A 193 -25.82 -2.84 -5.67
CA LEU A 193 -24.75 -2.78 -6.67
C LEU A 193 -25.30 -2.00 -7.87
N SER A 194 -24.98 -0.71 -7.98
CA SER A 194 -25.63 0.20 -8.93
C SER A 194 -24.69 0.42 -10.10
N THR A 195 -25.04 -0.18 -11.23
CA THR A 195 -24.52 0.26 -12.52
C THR A 195 -25.18 1.59 -12.85
N LEU A 196 -24.39 2.65 -12.92
CA LEU A 196 -24.81 4.02 -13.22
C LEU A 196 -24.41 4.35 -14.65
N SER A 197 -25.26 5.07 -15.38
CA SER A 197 -24.93 5.60 -16.69
C SER A 197 -24.49 7.05 -16.56
N ALA A 198 -23.32 7.38 -17.09
CA ALA A 198 -22.79 8.72 -17.17
C ALA A 198 -23.26 9.40 -18.46
N ASP A 199 -24.01 10.49 -18.33
CA ASP A 199 -24.39 11.36 -19.44
C ASP A 199 -23.53 12.64 -19.48
N THR A 200 -23.78 13.57 -20.40
CA THR A 200 -22.95 14.79 -20.52
C THR A 200 -23.16 15.80 -19.38
N ASN A 201 -24.23 15.64 -18.60
CA ASN A 201 -24.50 16.46 -17.42
C ASN A 201 -23.79 15.87 -16.21
N GLU A 202 -23.57 16.73 -15.22
CA GLU A 202 -22.94 16.32 -13.98
C GLU A 202 -23.94 15.63 -13.05
N GLN A 203 -23.65 14.37 -12.73
CA GLN A 203 -24.44 13.54 -11.83
C GLN A 203 -23.67 13.33 -10.51
N VAL A 204 -24.36 13.05 -9.41
CA VAL A 204 -23.74 13.06 -8.07
C VAL A 204 -23.92 11.71 -7.38
N ILE A 205 -22.85 11.22 -6.74
CA ILE A 205 -22.92 10.16 -5.73
C ILE A 205 -22.57 10.81 -4.39
N GLU A 206 -23.51 10.76 -3.45
CA GLU A 206 -23.31 11.21 -2.08
C GLU A 206 -23.59 10.06 -1.13
N LYS A 207 -22.65 9.78 -0.23
CA LYS A 207 -22.81 8.75 0.81
C LYS A 207 -22.13 9.19 2.09
N SER A 208 -22.93 9.34 3.14
CA SER A 208 -22.45 9.62 4.49
C SER A 208 -21.60 8.48 5.04
N LYS A 209 -20.64 8.81 5.91
CA LYS A 209 -19.85 7.79 6.63
C LYS A 209 -20.72 7.14 7.70
N GLU A 210 -20.95 5.85 7.59
CA GLU A 210 -21.56 4.99 8.59
C GLU A 210 -20.58 3.85 8.93
N SER A 211 -20.80 3.11 10.01
CA SER A 211 -19.88 2.02 10.41
C SER A 211 -20.08 0.78 9.53
N ASN A 212 -18.98 0.18 9.07
CA ASN A 212 -18.94 -1.06 8.31
C ASN A 212 -19.66 -1.02 6.95
N LEU A 213 -19.61 0.11 6.25
CA LEU A 213 -20.11 0.23 4.88
C LEU A 213 -19.18 -0.48 3.90
N ASP A 214 -19.78 -1.10 2.89
CA ASP A 214 -19.08 -1.67 1.74
C ASP A 214 -19.86 -1.36 0.46
N CYS A 215 -19.73 -0.11 -0.01
CA CYS A 215 -20.50 0.40 -1.13
C CYS A 215 -19.72 0.31 -2.44
N HIS A 216 -20.37 -0.18 -3.50
CA HIS A 216 -19.79 -0.33 -4.83
C HIS A 216 -20.70 0.30 -5.90
N TRP A 217 -20.10 1.11 -6.78
CA TRP A 217 -20.75 1.68 -7.96
C TRP A 217 -19.92 1.41 -9.19
N THR A 218 -20.58 1.04 -10.29
CA THR A 218 -19.93 0.93 -11.60
C THR A 218 -20.54 1.97 -12.52
N ILE A 219 -19.74 2.95 -12.93
CA ILE A 219 -20.16 4.05 -13.78
C ILE A 219 -19.77 3.71 -15.21
N GLU A 220 -20.74 3.69 -16.12
CA GLU A 220 -20.56 3.37 -17.53
C GLU A 220 -20.87 4.59 -18.41
N SER A 221 -20.01 4.84 -19.40
CA SER A 221 -20.12 5.87 -20.42
C SER A 221 -19.79 5.24 -21.78
N PRO A 222 -20.43 5.67 -22.87
CA PRO A 222 -20.01 5.29 -24.22
C PRO A 222 -18.57 5.69 -24.56
N ASP A 223 -18.08 6.80 -23.98
CA ASP A 223 -16.73 7.34 -24.22
C ASP A 223 -15.82 7.11 -23.00
N HIS A 224 -15.54 8.18 -22.25
CA HIS A 224 -14.78 8.16 -20.99
C HIS A 224 -15.69 8.60 -19.84
N VAL A 225 -15.33 8.22 -18.61
CA VAL A 225 -15.98 8.72 -17.39
C VAL A 225 -15.04 9.70 -16.73
N GLU A 226 -15.47 10.96 -16.59
CA GLU A 226 -14.83 11.94 -15.73
C GLU A 226 -15.44 11.82 -14.33
N ILE A 227 -14.60 11.64 -13.31
CA ILE A 227 -15.01 11.59 -11.90
C ILE A 227 -14.32 12.72 -11.17
N ASN A 228 -15.12 13.58 -10.53
CA ASN A 228 -14.68 14.69 -9.70
C ASN A 228 -15.04 14.46 -8.23
N VAL A 229 -14.06 14.20 -7.37
CA VAL A 229 -14.31 14.05 -5.92
C VAL A 229 -14.31 15.42 -5.26
N THR A 230 -15.49 15.90 -4.84
CA THR A 230 -15.67 17.26 -4.35
C THR A 230 -15.51 17.38 -2.84
N LYS A 231 -15.94 16.37 -2.08
CA LYS A 231 -15.88 16.35 -0.61
C LYS A 231 -15.59 14.95 -0.12
N TRP A 232 -14.56 14.80 0.72
CA TRP A 232 -14.35 13.58 1.48
C TRP A 232 -13.67 13.89 2.81
N SER A 233 -14.08 13.15 3.84
CA SER A 233 -13.43 13.18 5.15
C SER A 233 -13.65 11.82 5.78
N LEU A 234 -12.63 10.95 5.70
CA LEU A 234 -12.73 9.53 6.05
C LEU A 234 -11.88 9.20 7.28
N ALA A 235 -10.55 9.19 7.15
CA ALA A 235 -9.62 8.87 8.23
C ALA A 235 -8.21 9.38 7.92
N GLN A 236 -7.31 9.32 8.90
CA GLN A 236 -5.90 9.67 8.67
C GLN A 236 -5.17 8.63 7.79
N THR A 237 -5.61 7.37 7.80
CA THR A 237 -4.98 6.26 7.08
C THR A 237 -6.02 5.47 6.28
N CYS A 238 -5.64 4.97 5.10
CA CYS A 238 -6.52 4.24 4.18
C CYS A 238 -6.73 2.75 4.57
N ALA A 239 -6.34 2.37 5.78
CA ALA A 239 -6.38 0.97 6.23
C ALA A 239 -7.81 0.45 6.45
N GLU A 240 -8.66 1.28 7.08
CA GLU A 240 -10.05 0.92 7.37
C GLU A 240 -11.04 1.70 6.50
N ASP A 241 -10.89 3.04 6.49
CA ASP A 241 -11.77 3.92 5.74
C ASP A 241 -11.08 4.38 4.46
N SER A 242 -11.66 4.01 3.31
CA SER A 242 -11.05 4.27 2.02
C SER A 242 -12.10 4.43 0.92
N LEU A 243 -11.87 5.41 0.05
CA LEU A 243 -12.53 5.53 -1.25
C LEU A 243 -11.50 5.15 -2.32
N ARG A 244 -11.74 4.06 -3.05
CA ARG A 244 -10.91 3.60 -4.17
C ARG A 244 -11.66 3.74 -5.48
N ILE A 245 -10.97 4.24 -6.50
CA ILE A 245 -11.52 4.41 -7.86
C ILE A 245 -10.64 3.62 -8.81
N TYR A 246 -11.24 2.75 -9.61
CA TYR A 246 -10.56 1.90 -10.59
C TYR A 246 -11.02 2.21 -12.00
N ASP A 247 -10.08 2.18 -12.95
CA ASP A 247 -10.36 2.21 -14.39
C ASP A 247 -10.72 0.80 -14.85
N GLY A 248 -12.02 0.52 -14.95
CA GLY A 248 -12.56 -0.81 -15.16
C GLY A 248 -13.95 -0.97 -14.56
N HIS A 249 -14.49 -2.16 -14.67
CA HIS A 249 -15.82 -2.52 -14.15
C HIS A 249 -15.78 -3.10 -12.74
N ASN A 250 -14.58 -3.32 -12.18
CA ASN A 250 -14.33 -3.92 -10.88
C ASN A 250 -12.95 -3.50 -10.34
N THR A 251 -12.55 -4.13 -9.22
CA THR A 251 -11.28 -3.90 -8.50
C THR A 251 -10.03 -4.45 -9.19
N HIS A 252 -10.17 -5.22 -10.29
CA HIS A 252 -9.04 -5.68 -11.10
C HIS A 252 -8.55 -4.61 -12.10
N GLY A 253 -9.29 -3.52 -12.24
CA GLY A 253 -8.90 -2.37 -13.05
C GLY A 253 -7.67 -1.64 -12.51
N LEU A 254 -7.15 -0.68 -13.28
CA LEU A 254 -6.07 0.19 -12.83
C LEU A 254 -6.58 1.06 -11.67
N LEU A 255 -5.95 1.00 -10.50
CA LEU A 255 -6.26 1.89 -9.38
C LEU A 255 -5.91 3.34 -9.76
N LEU A 256 -6.94 4.14 -9.99
CA LEU A 256 -6.85 5.55 -10.35
C LEU A 256 -6.55 6.40 -9.12
N ALA A 257 -7.27 6.17 -8.02
CA ALA A 257 -7.10 6.91 -6.78
C ALA A 257 -7.45 6.04 -5.57
N GLU A 258 -6.74 6.27 -4.47
CA GLU A 258 -7.06 5.77 -3.13
C GLU A 258 -7.07 6.97 -2.18
N LEU A 259 -8.23 7.25 -1.60
CA LEU A 259 -8.50 8.46 -0.82
C LEU A 259 -8.93 8.08 0.59
N CYS A 260 -8.30 8.68 1.60
CA CYS A 260 -8.67 8.53 3.00
C CYS A 260 -8.46 9.83 3.79
N SER A 261 -7.30 10.45 3.65
CA SER A 261 -6.97 11.76 4.25
C SER A 261 -7.43 12.92 3.37
N TYR A 262 -7.61 14.11 3.96
CA TYR A 262 -7.88 15.34 3.21
C TYR A 262 -6.75 15.58 2.19
N GLY A 263 -7.11 15.66 0.91
CA GLY A 263 -6.20 15.77 -0.21
C GLY A 263 -6.95 16.36 -1.40
N SER A 264 -6.42 16.24 -2.61
CA SER A 264 -6.98 17.02 -3.71
C SER A 264 -6.69 16.51 -5.13
N ILE A 265 -6.41 15.23 -5.38
CA ILE A 265 -6.68 14.75 -6.76
C ILE A 265 -8.18 14.60 -6.88
N LYS A 266 -8.79 15.52 -7.62
CA LYS A 266 -10.24 15.58 -7.71
C LYS A 266 -10.71 14.96 -9.00
N ILE A 267 -10.00 15.16 -10.11
CA ILE A 267 -10.55 14.88 -11.44
C ILE A 267 -9.80 13.75 -12.14
N MET A 268 -10.38 12.55 -12.18
CA MET A 268 -9.87 11.37 -12.88
C MET A 268 -10.67 11.10 -14.16
N VAL A 269 -10.02 10.53 -15.18
CA VAL A 269 -10.70 10.10 -16.41
C VAL A 269 -10.43 8.62 -16.68
N SER A 270 -11.48 7.81 -16.84
CA SER A 270 -11.37 6.39 -17.21
C SER A 270 -11.05 6.22 -18.69
N ARG A 271 -10.22 5.22 -19.04
CA ARG A 271 -9.80 5.04 -20.45
C ARG A 271 -10.86 4.37 -21.32
N ARG A 272 -11.70 3.52 -20.73
CA ARG A 272 -12.61 2.63 -21.49
C ARG A 272 -14.08 2.84 -21.15
N GLY A 273 -14.42 4.02 -20.66
CA GLY A 273 -15.80 4.37 -20.34
C GLY A 273 -16.38 3.60 -19.15
N LYS A 274 -15.56 2.89 -18.38
CA LYS A 274 -15.99 2.19 -17.17
C LYS A 274 -15.13 2.59 -15.99
N ALA A 275 -15.76 3.02 -14.91
CA ALA A 275 -15.09 3.31 -13.67
C ALA A 275 -15.79 2.60 -12.52
N HIS A 276 -15.01 1.93 -11.67
CA HIS A 276 -15.51 1.26 -10.48
C HIS A 276 -15.14 2.06 -9.25
N VAL A 277 -16.13 2.50 -8.49
CA VAL A 277 -15.97 3.25 -7.25
C VAL A 277 -16.29 2.33 -6.09
N TRP A 278 -15.33 2.18 -5.18
CA TRP A 278 -15.44 1.36 -3.99
C TRP A 278 -15.25 2.23 -2.73
N PHE A 279 -16.31 2.39 -1.96
CA PHE A 279 -16.30 3.13 -0.71
C PHE A 279 -16.50 2.18 0.46
N LYS A 280 -15.46 2.06 1.29
CA LYS A 280 -15.43 1.14 2.43
C LYS A 280 -15.14 1.89 3.72
N THR A 281 -15.84 1.54 4.80
CA THR A 281 -15.61 2.10 6.14
C THR A 281 -15.43 1.02 7.19
N GLY A 282 -14.65 1.33 8.23
CA GLY A 282 -14.44 0.51 9.41
C GLY A 282 -15.51 0.70 10.48
N SER A 283 -15.20 0.31 11.71
CA SER A 283 -16.14 0.38 12.84
C SER A 283 -16.32 1.78 13.43
N THR A 284 -15.53 2.77 13.00
CA THR A 284 -15.57 4.14 13.56
C THR A 284 -16.39 5.08 12.67
N SER A 285 -17.16 5.99 13.29
CA SER A 285 -18.06 6.91 12.57
C SER A 285 -17.53 8.34 12.45
N THR A 286 -16.27 8.61 12.76
CA THR A 286 -15.67 9.94 12.66
C THR A 286 -15.40 10.32 11.19
N GLY A 287 -16.13 11.29 10.64
CA GLY A 287 -15.96 11.73 9.25
C GLY A 287 -17.29 12.18 8.63
N THR A 288 -17.25 12.76 7.43
CA THR A 288 -18.48 13.26 6.76
C THR A 288 -18.96 12.37 5.62
N GLY A 289 -18.17 11.36 5.23
CA GLY A 289 -18.46 10.52 4.06
C GLY A 289 -17.86 11.08 2.79
N ILE A 290 -18.51 10.80 1.65
CA ILE A 290 -18.06 11.15 0.31
C ILE A 290 -19.15 11.90 -0.47
N THR A 291 -18.71 12.86 -1.27
CA THR A 291 -19.47 13.46 -2.36
C THR A 291 -18.56 13.47 -3.58
N LEU A 292 -18.98 12.79 -4.64
CA LEU A 292 -18.31 12.82 -5.93
C LEU A 292 -19.33 13.12 -7.01
N THR A 293 -18.85 13.73 -8.09
CA THR A 293 -19.64 13.94 -9.28
C THR A 293 -19.03 13.19 -10.44
N TYR A 294 -19.86 12.77 -11.40
CA TYR A 294 -19.42 12.03 -12.57
C TYR A 294 -20.20 12.46 -13.80
N LYS A 295 -19.55 12.36 -14.96
CA LYS A 295 -20.16 12.62 -16.27
C LYS A 295 -19.37 11.96 -17.39
N SER A 296 -19.99 11.86 -18.56
CA SER A 296 -19.34 11.44 -19.79
C SER A 296 -18.34 12.50 -20.25
N TYR A 297 -17.15 12.05 -20.61
CA TYR A 297 -16.09 12.88 -21.17
C TYR A 297 -15.82 12.47 -22.62
N GLY A 298 -16.33 13.27 -23.56
CA GLY A 298 -16.27 12.98 -25.00
C GLY A 298 -15.00 13.47 -25.72
N GLN A 299 -13.92 13.85 -25.01
CA GLN A 299 -12.66 14.17 -25.71
C GLN A 299 -11.75 12.95 -25.74
N ASN A 300 -11.14 12.71 -26.91
CA ASN A 300 -10.13 11.68 -27.07
C ASN A 300 -8.97 11.90 -26.09
N LEU A 301 -8.71 10.89 -25.25
CA LEU A 301 -7.54 10.87 -24.39
C LEU A 301 -6.25 10.82 -25.24
N PRO A 302 -5.20 11.55 -24.84
CA PRO A 302 -3.97 11.61 -25.62
C PRO A 302 -3.23 10.27 -25.58
N SER A 303 -2.93 9.71 -26.75
CA SER A 303 -2.06 8.54 -26.91
C SER A 303 -0.63 8.94 -27.30
N CYS A 304 0.32 8.04 -26.98
CA CYS A 304 1.70 8.11 -27.46
C CYS A 304 1.90 7.00 -28.49
N ASN A 305 2.31 7.34 -29.71
CA ASN A 305 2.51 6.38 -30.81
C ASN A 305 3.77 5.51 -30.65
N SER A 306 4.33 5.40 -29.44
CA SER A 306 5.63 4.79 -29.19
C SER A 306 5.59 3.26 -29.08
N GLY A 307 4.43 2.61 -29.19
CA GLY A 307 4.27 1.16 -29.04
C GLY A 307 4.54 0.61 -27.63
N TYR A 308 5.11 1.44 -26.75
CA TYR A 308 5.40 1.15 -25.35
C TYR A 308 4.53 2.04 -24.46
N GLU A 309 3.35 1.53 -24.07
CA GLU A 309 2.52 2.18 -23.04
C GLU A 309 2.99 1.76 -21.65
N TRP A 310 3.18 2.72 -20.76
CA TRP A 310 3.45 2.44 -19.35
C TRP A 310 2.21 1.82 -18.70
N PRO A 311 2.37 0.76 -17.90
CA PRO A 311 1.25 -0.05 -17.42
C PRO A 311 0.27 0.76 -16.55
N GLN A 312 0.77 1.74 -15.79
CA GLN A 312 -0.01 2.50 -14.80
C GLN A 312 -0.18 3.98 -15.20
N ARG A 313 -0.58 4.24 -16.45
CA ARG A 313 -0.85 5.59 -16.94
C ARG A 313 -2.23 6.11 -16.53
N ARG A 314 -2.29 7.22 -15.83
CA ARG A 314 -3.52 7.85 -15.34
C ARG A 314 -3.74 9.18 -16.04
N PHE A 315 -5.01 9.57 -16.22
CA PHE A 315 -5.38 10.86 -16.79
C PHE A 315 -6.08 11.69 -15.72
N VAL A 316 -5.57 12.90 -15.51
CA VAL A 316 -6.11 13.85 -14.53
C VAL A 316 -6.37 15.20 -15.19
N ARG A 317 -7.41 15.90 -14.79
CA ARG A 317 -7.66 17.26 -15.28
C ARG A 317 -7.22 18.30 -14.25
N ALA A 318 -6.54 19.33 -14.72
CA ALA A 318 -6.19 20.47 -13.90
C ALA A 318 -7.35 21.48 -13.84
N ASP A 319 -7.56 22.03 -12.65
CA ASP A 319 -8.43 23.15 -12.34
C ASP A 319 -7.68 24.16 -11.46
N GLU A 320 -8.34 25.21 -11.00
CA GLU A 320 -7.74 26.24 -10.14
C GLU A 320 -7.45 25.74 -8.72
N THR A 321 -7.95 24.56 -8.34
CA THR A 321 -7.70 24.00 -7.01
C THR A 321 -6.35 23.30 -6.96
N HIS A 322 -5.65 23.40 -5.83
CA HIS A 322 -4.40 22.67 -5.64
C HIS A 322 -4.67 21.18 -5.58
N GLN A 323 -4.19 20.40 -6.54
CA GLN A 323 -4.35 18.94 -6.61
C GLN A 323 -3.04 18.22 -6.34
N VAL A 324 -3.04 17.08 -5.65
CA VAL A 324 -1.81 16.46 -5.08
C VAL A 324 -1.56 15.04 -5.60
N ILE A 325 -0.44 14.80 -6.29
CA ILE A 325 0.03 13.46 -6.68
C ILE A 325 1.13 13.00 -5.72
N THR A 326 1.03 11.74 -5.28
CA THR A 326 2.05 11.07 -4.47
C THR A 326 2.47 9.74 -5.12
N SER A 327 3.67 9.28 -4.81
CA SER A 327 4.07 7.89 -5.06
C SER A 327 3.20 6.92 -4.27
N LYS A 328 3.11 5.66 -4.72
CA LYS A 328 2.49 4.58 -3.93
C LYS A 328 3.14 4.49 -2.54
N ASN A 329 2.31 4.16 -1.54
CA ASN A 329 2.66 4.02 -0.12
C ASN A 329 3.11 5.29 0.61
N TYR A 330 3.25 6.44 -0.07
CA TYR A 330 3.68 7.70 0.57
C TYR A 330 2.84 7.98 1.84
N PRO A 331 3.46 8.34 2.98
CA PRO A 331 4.86 8.71 3.17
C PRO A 331 5.80 7.53 3.47
N ASN A 332 5.35 6.28 3.37
CA ASN A 332 6.22 5.11 3.45
C ASN A 332 6.92 4.86 2.13
N ASN A 333 7.87 3.92 2.14
CA ASN A 333 8.69 3.65 0.97
C ASN A 333 7.88 3.21 -0.25
N TYR A 334 8.22 3.77 -1.42
CA TYR A 334 7.64 3.34 -2.69
C TYR A 334 8.06 1.91 -3.06
N PRO A 335 7.29 1.20 -3.89
CA PRO A 335 7.65 -0.13 -4.39
C PRO A 335 8.85 -0.11 -5.35
N LYS A 336 9.59 -1.22 -5.39
CA LYS A 336 10.62 -1.47 -6.40
C LYS A 336 9.99 -1.81 -7.76
N ASP A 337 10.70 -1.53 -8.85
CA ASP A 337 10.28 -1.70 -10.25
C ASP A 337 8.91 -1.06 -10.56
N ASP A 338 8.62 0.08 -9.92
CA ASP A 338 7.36 0.79 -10.09
C ASP A 338 7.44 1.74 -11.29
N LYS A 339 6.35 1.75 -12.06
CA LYS A 339 6.25 2.44 -13.34
C LYS A 339 4.94 3.19 -13.44
N GLU A 340 4.93 4.45 -13.03
CA GLU A 340 3.73 5.27 -12.94
C GLU A 340 3.79 6.50 -13.85
N GLU A 341 2.65 6.82 -14.46
CA GLU A 341 2.49 8.03 -15.26
C GLU A 341 1.19 8.75 -14.95
N TRP A 342 1.24 10.08 -14.91
CA TRP A 342 0.06 10.94 -14.84
C TRP A 342 0.10 11.96 -15.97
N VAL A 343 -0.90 11.92 -16.83
CA VAL A 343 -1.10 12.94 -17.87
C VAL A 343 -2.07 13.98 -17.33
N ILE A 344 -1.56 15.16 -17.07
CA ILE A 344 -2.33 16.33 -16.66
C ILE A 344 -2.90 17.00 -17.91
N ILE A 345 -4.23 17.09 -17.97
CA ILE A 345 -4.98 17.70 -19.07
C ILE A 345 -5.40 19.11 -18.64
N LYS A 346 -4.96 20.12 -19.41
CA LYS A 346 -5.36 21.51 -19.20
C LYS A 346 -6.60 21.85 -20.04
N PRO A 347 -7.41 22.84 -19.63
CA PRO A 347 -8.53 23.31 -20.44
C PRO A 347 -8.11 23.78 -21.83
N SER A 348 -6.97 24.45 -21.93
CA SER A 348 -6.38 24.90 -23.19
C SER A 348 -4.84 24.89 -23.15
N ALA A 349 -4.20 25.00 -24.31
CA ALA A 349 -2.75 25.06 -24.40
C ALA A 349 -2.15 26.36 -23.82
N SER A 350 -2.90 27.48 -23.90
CA SER A 350 -2.49 28.78 -23.37
C SER A 350 -2.66 28.90 -21.86
N THR A 351 -3.52 28.08 -21.24
CA THR A 351 -3.71 28.08 -19.80
C THR A 351 -2.40 27.66 -19.09
N PRO A 352 -1.86 28.49 -18.18
CA PRO A 352 -0.70 28.12 -17.37
C PRO A 352 -1.01 26.98 -16.39
N LEU A 353 -0.06 26.07 -16.20
CA LEU A 353 -0.12 25.02 -15.19
C LEU A 353 1.09 25.15 -14.27
N ALA A 354 0.84 25.38 -12.99
CA ALA A 354 1.85 25.33 -11.96
C ALA A 354 2.02 23.89 -11.49
N ILE A 355 3.26 23.44 -11.35
CA ILE A 355 3.64 22.16 -10.75
C ILE A 355 4.67 22.47 -9.67
N VAL A 356 4.48 21.95 -8.47
CA VAL A 356 5.34 22.20 -7.30
C VAL A 356 5.60 20.88 -6.60
N VAL A 357 6.85 20.44 -6.54
CA VAL A 357 7.26 19.27 -5.73
C VAL A 357 7.44 19.73 -4.29
N GLU A 358 6.54 19.33 -3.40
CA GLU A 358 6.51 19.75 -2.00
C GLU A 358 7.45 18.91 -1.12
N ASP A 359 7.48 17.60 -1.39
CA ASP A 359 8.31 16.64 -0.67
C ASP A 359 8.93 15.61 -1.62
N MET A 360 10.17 15.21 -1.33
CA MET A 360 10.88 14.22 -2.12
C MET A 360 11.94 13.50 -1.28
N ASP A 361 12.02 12.20 -1.49
CA ASP A 361 13.03 11.27 -0.98
C ASP A 361 13.04 10.04 -1.89
N ILE A 362 13.79 10.13 -2.98
CA ILE A 362 13.96 9.11 -4.02
C ILE A 362 15.44 8.71 -4.07
N GLU A 363 15.79 7.48 -4.45
CA GLU A 363 17.19 7.03 -4.51
C GLU A 363 18.09 8.02 -5.29
N ASP A 364 19.19 8.45 -4.67
CA ASP A 364 20.18 9.31 -5.32
C ASP A 364 21.06 8.50 -6.27
N SER A 365 21.22 9.00 -7.50
CA SER A 365 22.06 8.38 -8.52
C SER A 365 22.58 9.42 -9.51
N HIS A 366 23.68 9.08 -10.20
CA HIS A 366 24.25 9.96 -11.21
C HIS A 366 23.23 10.23 -12.33
N HIS A 367 22.90 11.51 -12.55
CA HIS A 367 21.83 11.96 -13.47
C HIS A 367 20.45 11.33 -13.23
N CYS A 368 20.14 10.90 -12.00
CA CYS A 368 18.89 10.22 -11.66
C CYS A 368 18.61 9.04 -12.61
N GLY A 369 19.61 8.18 -12.77
CA GLY A 369 19.60 7.05 -13.70
C GLY A 369 18.86 5.82 -13.21
N TYR A 370 18.76 5.63 -11.88
CA TYR A 370 18.03 4.54 -11.25
C TYR A 370 16.57 4.95 -11.02
N ASP A 371 16.32 5.60 -9.88
CA ASP A 371 15.00 6.14 -9.56
C ASP A 371 14.89 7.61 -9.94
N TYR A 372 13.71 8.01 -10.44
CA TYR A 372 13.49 9.42 -10.77
C TYR A 372 12.01 9.80 -10.86
N LEU A 373 11.76 11.09 -10.60
CA LEU A 373 10.55 11.81 -10.96
C LEU A 373 10.87 12.76 -12.13
N ALA A 374 10.19 12.59 -13.25
CA ALA A 374 10.35 13.43 -14.44
C ALA A 374 9.07 14.21 -14.75
N VAL A 375 9.25 15.45 -15.22
CA VAL A 375 8.18 16.36 -15.65
C VAL A 375 8.41 16.72 -17.11
N TYR A 376 7.42 16.44 -17.94
CA TYR A 376 7.43 16.75 -19.37
C TYR A 376 6.35 17.78 -19.72
N ASP A 377 6.70 18.72 -20.58
CA ASP A 377 5.81 19.73 -21.15
C ASP A 377 5.24 19.21 -22.47
N GLY A 378 4.32 18.27 -22.33
CA GLY A 378 3.68 17.54 -23.42
C GLY A 378 2.96 16.30 -22.90
N LYS A 379 2.43 15.49 -23.80
CA LYS A 379 1.68 14.28 -23.46
C LYS A 379 2.56 13.03 -23.34
N CYS A 380 3.77 13.06 -23.87
CA CYS A 380 4.63 11.90 -24.02
C CYS A 380 6.06 12.18 -23.52
N SER A 381 6.80 11.11 -23.24
CA SER A 381 8.18 11.23 -22.73
C SER A 381 9.22 11.65 -23.75
N TYR A 382 8.87 11.69 -25.04
CA TYR A 382 9.69 12.32 -26.08
C TYR A 382 9.40 13.82 -26.22
N ASP A 383 8.39 14.35 -25.54
CA ASP A 383 8.17 15.79 -25.47
C ASP A 383 9.22 16.43 -24.56
N LYS A 384 9.24 17.77 -24.50
CA LYS A 384 10.28 18.52 -23.79
C LYS A 384 10.32 18.16 -22.30
N GLU A 385 11.39 17.49 -21.88
CA GLU A 385 11.70 17.27 -20.46
C GLU A 385 12.03 18.61 -19.80
N LYS A 386 11.29 18.95 -18.75
CA LYS A 386 11.48 20.17 -17.96
C LYS A 386 12.37 19.92 -16.76
N ALA A 387 12.23 18.74 -16.17
CA ALA A 387 13.03 18.32 -15.03
C ALA A 387 13.05 16.79 -14.93
N LYS A 388 14.16 16.29 -14.41
CA LYS A 388 14.35 14.93 -13.93
C LYS A 388 15.03 15.00 -12.58
N LEU A 389 14.37 14.48 -11.55
CA LEU A 389 14.71 14.69 -10.16
C LEU A 389 14.81 13.36 -9.40
N CYS A 390 15.70 13.33 -8.41
CA CYS A 390 15.94 12.24 -7.47
C CYS A 390 16.53 12.83 -6.18
N ASN A 391 16.79 12.00 -5.16
CA ASN A 391 17.20 12.43 -3.83
C ASN A 391 16.13 13.30 -3.15
N ASP A 392 16.50 14.49 -2.66
CA ASP A 392 15.65 15.46 -2.00
C ASP A 392 15.43 16.74 -2.85
N ARG A 393 15.80 16.69 -4.15
CA ARG A 393 15.85 17.85 -5.05
C ARG A 393 14.48 18.38 -5.50
N LYS A 394 13.90 19.31 -4.76
CA LYS A 394 12.58 19.90 -5.10
C LYS A 394 12.67 20.90 -6.26
N GLY A 395 11.52 21.15 -6.90
CA GLY A 395 11.40 22.10 -8.00
C GLY A 395 9.98 22.56 -8.23
N SER A 396 9.85 23.71 -8.88
CA SER A 396 8.56 24.28 -9.28
C SER A 396 8.64 24.85 -10.69
N TRP A 397 7.59 24.66 -11.47
CA TRP A 397 7.54 25.10 -12.87
C TRP A 397 6.16 25.62 -13.24
N THR A 398 6.14 26.65 -14.08
CA THR A 398 4.95 27.11 -14.78
C THR A 398 5.03 26.63 -16.24
N LEU A 399 4.09 25.78 -16.65
CA LEU A 399 4.03 25.21 -18.00
C LEU A 399 2.93 25.85 -18.84
N THR A 400 3.33 26.46 -19.95
CA THR A 400 2.47 27.14 -20.93
C THR A 400 2.83 26.69 -22.35
N GLY A 401 1.85 26.60 -23.25
CA GLY A 401 2.08 26.33 -24.67
C GLY A 401 1.68 24.93 -25.14
N ASN A 402 1.56 23.95 -24.23
CA ASN A 402 1.01 22.63 -24.52
C ASN A 402 -0.32 22.41 -23.82
N LYS A 403 -1.23 21.58 -24.33
CA LYS A 403 -2.49 21.20 -23.63
C LYS A 403 -2.27 20.16 -22.53
N TYR A 404 -1.14 19.45 -22.58
CA TYR A 404 -0.84 18.32 -21.70
C TYR A 404 0.50 18.53 -20.99
N SER A 405 0.62 17.93 -19.81
CA SER A 405 1.90 17.68 -19.14
C SER A 405 1.93 16.24 -18.65
N LEU A 406 3.08 15.59 -18.76
CA LEU A 406 3.28 14.21 -18.29
C LEU A 406 4.20 14.23 -17.08
N ILE A 407 3.74 13.62 -16.00
CA ILE A 407 4.56 13.27 -14.84
C ILE A 407 4.87 11.79 -14.92
N ARG A 408 6.14 11.43 -14.76
CA ARG A 408 6.58 10.04 -14.76
C ARG A 408 7.40 9.76 -13.52
N PHE A 409 7.04 8.68 -12.82
CA PHE A 409 7.84 8.12 -11.75
C PHE A 409 8.32 6.73 -12.13
N HIS A 410 9.63 6.49 -11.98
CA HIS A 410 10.29 5.23 -12.24
C HIS A 410 11.10 4.84 -11.00
N SER A 411 10.98 3.59 -10.56
CA SER A 411 11.95 2.97 -9.65
C SER A 411 12.57 1.72 -10.25
N ASP A 412 13.80 1.42 -9.86
CA ASP A 412 14.53 0.21 -10.24
C ASP A 412 14.30 -0.93 -9.22
N THR A 413 15.09 -2.00 -9.30
CA THR A 413 14.93 -3.17 -8.44
C THR A 413 15.62 -3.06 -7.08
N ASP A 414 16.32 -1.96 -6.80
CA ASP A 414 17.00 -1.74 -5.53
C ASP A 414 16.46 -0.51 -4.77
N ARG A 415 17.08 -0.20 -3.62
CA ARG A 415 16.91 0.95 -2.73
C ARG A 415 15.67 1.84 -2.95
N THR A 416 14.85 1.98 -1.92
CA THR A 416 13.67 2.84 -1.96
C THR A 416 13.70 3.90 -0.87
N GLY A 417 13.12 5.06 -1.13
CA GLY A 417 12.88 6.15 -0.16
C GLY A 417 11.39 6.41 0.04
N LYS A 418 11.03 7.44 0.81
CA LYS A 418 9.60 7.80 1.07
C LYS A 418 8.84 8.19 -0.20
N GLY A 419 9.54 8.54 -1.27
CA GLY A 419 8.97 8.88 -2.56
C GLY A 419 8.73 10.37 -2.72
N PHE A 420 7.59 10.77 -3.28
CA PHE A 420 7.33 12.17 -3.56
C PHE A 420 5.90 12.59 -3.23
N LYS A 421 5.73 13.89 -2.97
CA LYS A 421 4.46 14.60 -2.94
C LYS A 421 4.59 15.86 -3.79
N LEU A 422 3.81 15.95 -4.85
CA LEU A 422 3.74 17.13 -5.70
C LEU A 422 2.31 17.67 -5.73
N ARG A 423 2.18 18.98 -5.92
CA ARG A 423 0.90 19.62 -6.20
C ARG A 423 0.91 20.30 -7.57
N PHE A 424 -0.25 20.34 -8.22
CA PHE A 424 -0.47 21.04 -9.48
C PHE A 424 -1.79 21.80 -9.48
N TYR A 425 -1.86 22.88 -10.23
CA TYR A 425 -3.06 23.73 -10.37
C TYR A 425 -2.94 24.65 -11.59
N LEU A 426 -4.07 25.11 -12.12
CA LEU A 426 -4.09 26.12 -13.17
C LEU A 426 -3.64 27.47 -12.58
N GLY A 427 -2.63 28.07 -13.21
CA GLY A 427 -2.01 29.29 -12.73
C GLY A 427 -0.49 29.25 -12.86
N THR A 428 0.15 30.23 -12.23
CA THR A 428 1.60 30.35 -12.17
C THR A 428 2.09 29.96 -10.79
N VAL A 429 3.31 29.41 -10.70
CA VAL A 429 3.96 29.20 -9.41
C VAL A 429 4.06 30.55 -8.70
N GLU A 430 3.54 30.65 -7.48
CA GLU A 430 3.74 31.83 -6.66
C GLU A 430 5.19 31.82 -6.18
N GLU A 431 5.97 32.85 -6.54
CA GLU A 431 7.26 33.05 -5.89
C GLU A 431 7.01 33.30 -4.39
N PRO A 432 7.84 32.73 -3.49
CA PRO A 432 7.74 33.06 -2.09
C PRO A 432 7.92 34.56 -1.96
N LYS A 433 6.83 35.27 -1.61
CA LYS A 433 6.92 36.68 -1.22
C LYS A 433 7.89 36.70 -0.06
N GLY A 434 9.11 37.19 -0.30
CA GLY A 434 10.10 37.41 0.74
C GLY A 434 9.41 38.11 1.89
N ASP A 435 9.52 37.53 3.07
CA ASP A 435 8.73 37.86 4.25
C ASP A 435 9.00 39.33 4.66
N SER A 436 8.25 40.25 4.06
CA SER A 436 8.33 41.70 4.29
C SER A 436 8.06 42.04 5.76
N SER A 437 7.45 41.11 6.50
CA SER A 437 7.21 41.18 7.94
C SER A 437 8.53 41.35 8.74
N ALA A 438 9.62 40.68 8.34
CA ALA A 438 10.91 40.77 9.03
C ALA A 438 11.58 42.14 8.83
N LEU A 439 11.50 42.70 7.63
CA LEU A 439 12.01 44.04 7.33
C LEU A 439 11.21 45.13 8.06
N HIS A 440 9.89 44.99 8.12
CA HIS A 440 9.04 45.90 8.90
C HIS A 440 9.33 45.81 10.41
N ALA A 441 9.55 44.61 10.96
CA ALA A 441 9.90 44.43 12.36
C ALA A 441 11.26 45.04 12.71
N ILE A 442 12.28 44.87 11.85
CA ILE A 442 13.60 45.50 12.01
C ILE A 442 13.48 47.02 11.94
N LEU A 443 12.71 47.55 10.99
CA LEU A 443 12.50 48.99 10.84
C LEU A 443 11.77 49.59 12.05
N ILE A 444 10.73 48.93 12.57
CA ILE A 444 10.02 49.33 13.79
C ILE A 444 10.96 49.29 15.00
N GLY A 445 11.79 48.25 15.11
CA GLY A 445 12.79 48.14 16.18
C GLY A 445 13.83 49.26 16.15
N LEU A 446 14.32 49.62 14.96
CA LEU A 446 15.26 50.75 14.78
C LEU A 446 14.61 52.09 15.11
N ILE A 447 13.35 52.31 14.71
CA ILE A 447 12.61 53.54 15.03
C ILE A 447 12.39 53.63 16.56
N ALA A 448 11.99 52.54 17.22
CA ALA A 448 11.81 52.50 18.66
C ALA A 448 13.12 52.79 19.41
N ALA A 449 14.24 52.21 18.96
CA ALA A 449 15.56 52.48 19.53
C ALA A 449 15.97 53.95 19.37
N CYS A 450 15.74 54.55 18.19
CA CYS A 450 15.99 55.97 17.95
C CYS A 450 15.12 56.86 18.86
N ILE A 451 13.85 56.52 19.05
CA ILE A 451 12.96 57.25 19.96
C ILE A 451 13.48 57.18 21.40
N VAL A 452 13.89 56.00 21.89
CA VAL A 452 14.46 55.84 23.23
C VAL A 452 15.74 56.68 23.39
N VAL A 453 16.63 56.69 22.40
CA VAL A 453 17.85 57.51 22.44
C VAL A 453 17.51 59.00 22.46
N ILE A 454 16.55 59.45 21.64
CA ILE A 454 16.08 60.84 21.65
C ILE A 454 15.50 61.22 23.01
N PHE A 455 14.69 60.33 23.62
CA PHE A 455 14.16 60.54 24.97
C PHE A 455 15.27 60.63 26.01
N LEU A 456 16.22 59.69 26.02
CA LEU A 456 17.36 59.72 26.96
C LEU A 456 18.21 60.99 26.80
N LEU A 457 18.46 61.43 25.56
CA LEU A 457 19.17 62.67 25.29
C LEU A 457 18.37 63.90 25.73
N ALA A 458 17.06 63.92 25.53
CA ALA A 458 16.17 64.98 26.00
C ALA A 458 16.13 65.04 27.54
N SER A 459 16.02 63.89 28.20
CA SER A 459 16.08 63.77 29.66
C SER A 459 17.42 64.24 30.21
N ALA A 460 18.54 63.84 29.59
CA ALA A 460 19.88 64.30 29.97
C ALA A 460 20.03 65.82 29.80
N LYS A 461 19.49 66.40 28.71
CA LYS A 461 19.51 67.85 28.45
C LYS A 461 18.65 68.62 29.46
N LEU A 462 17.53 68.06 29.91
CA LEU A 462 16.68 68.61 30.96
C LEU A 462 17.36 68.53 32.34
N TYR A 463 17.98 67.38 32.65
CA TYR A 463 18.76 67.16 33.86
C TYR A 463 19.92 68.16 33.97
N MET A 464 20.65 68.37 32.88
CA MET A 464 21.74 69.37 32.80
C MET A 464 21.23 70.82 32.95
N ARG A 465 20.00 71.12 32.55
CA ARG A 465 19.38 72.44 32.79
C ARG A 465 19.03 72.66 34.26
N CYS A 466 18.61 71.62 34.97
CA CYS A 466 18.28 71.68 36.39
C CYS A 466 19.51 71.91 37.29
N PHE A 467 20.70 71.50 36.83
CA PHE A 467 21.96 71.68 37.57
C PHE A 467 22.71 72.99 37.29
N LYS A 468 22.15 73.93 36.52
CA LYS A 468 22.73 75.28 36.42
C LYS A 468 22.57 76.00 37.76
N LYS A 469 23.62 75.94 38.58
CA LYS A 469 23.74 76.72 39.83
C LYS A 469 23.45 78.21 39.56
N PRO A 470 22.54 78.84 40.31
CA PRO A 470 22.36 80.29 40.22
C PRO A 470 23.62 81.01 40.72
N LYS A 471 24.09 82.02 39.97
CA LYS A 471 25.13 82.97 40.41
C LYS A 471 24.59 83.77 41.60
N VAL A 472 25.06 83.46 42.82
CA VAL A 472 24.79 84.27 44.01
C VAL A 472 25.74 85.47 44.01
N ARG A 473 25.20 86.70 44.01
CA ARG A 473 25.96 87.93 44.31
C ARG A 473 26.03 88.10 45.83
N PRO A 474 27.15 88.58 46.39
CA PRO A 474 27.24 88.81 47.83
C PRO A 474 26.60 90.17 48.16
N ASN A 475 25.69 90.20 49.12
CA ASN A 475 25.58 91.36 50.03
C ASN A 475 24.87 91.00 51.33
N GLN A 476 25.23 91.79 52.33
CA GLN A 476 25.23 91.57 53.77
C GLN A 476 23.86 91.43 54.47
N ASP A 477 23.95 90.77 55.62
CA ASP A 477 23.21 90.94 56.87
C ASP A 477 21.91 90.16 57.18
N HIS A 478 21.96 89.61 58.40
CA HIS A 478 20.92 89.12 59.31
C HIS A 478 20.30 87.71 59.15
N LEU A 479 20.85 86.80 59.96
CA LEU A 479 20.16 85.95 60.96
C LEU A 479 18.64 85.75 60.82
N ARG A 480 18.22 84.57 60.33
CA ARG A 480 17.27 83.62 61.00
C ARG A 480 16.90 82.45 60.08
N ASN A 481 16.76 81.26 60.67
CA ASN A 481 16.12 80.05 60.12
C ASN A 481 16.78 79.33 58.93
N ARG A 482 17.91 78.64 59.20
CA ARG A 482 18.32 77.46 58.42
C ARG A 482 17.47 76.24 58.81
N ARG A 483 16.26 76.13 58.25
CA ARG A 483 15.56 74.82 58.18
C ARG A 483 14.53 74.68 57.04
N ALA A 484 14.57 75.53 56.01
CA ALA A 484 13.59 75.49 54.92
C ALA A 484 14.15 75.75 53.50
N VAL A 485 15.43 75.41 53.23
CA VAL A 485 16.08 75.79 51.94
C VAL A 485 16.69 74.61 51.16
N LEU A 486 16.37 73.35 51.48
CA LEU A 486 16.89 72.21 50.69
C LEU A 486 15.85 71.22 50.13
N GLU A 487 14.56 71.35 50.43
CA GLU A 487 13.55 70.38 49.95
C GLU A 487 12.57 70.92 48.88
N ALA A 488 12.60 72.22 48.56
CA ALA A 488 11.65 72.82 47.63
C ALA A 488 11.96 72.64 46.11
N PRO A 489 13.22 72.52 45.62
CA PRO A 489 13.44 72.38 44.17
C PRO A 489 13.41 70.92 43.67
N PHE A 490 13.55 69.93 44.55
CA PHE A 490 13.60 68.52 44.13
C PHE A 490 12.20 67.97 43.84
N ASN A 491 11.20 68.32 44.66
CA ASN A 491 9.84 67.80 44.52
C ASN A 491 9.05 68.44 43.37
N LYS A 492 9.37 69.69 42.96
CA LYS A 492 8.65 70.34 41.86
C LYS A 492 9.07 69.82 40.48
N CYS A 493 10.31 69.38 40.32
CA CYS A 493 10.79 68.81 39.06
C CYS A 493 10.42 67.33 38.89
N LEU A 494 10.30 66.58 39.99
CA LEU A 494 9.83 65.19 39.97
C LEU A 494 8.33 65.08 39.60
N TYR A 495 7.51 66.06 40.02
CA TYR A 495 6.07 66.06 39.74
C TYR A 495 5.74 66.37 38.27
N GLU A 496 6.49 67.26 37.61
CA GLU A 496 6.36 67.51 36.16
C GLU A 496 6.89 66.33 35.32
N HIS A 497 7.80 65.52 35.86
CA HIS A 497 8.30 64.32 35.19
C HIS A 497 7.25 63.21 35.11
N LEU A 498 6.38 63.05 36.12
CA LEU A 498 5.34 62.01 36.14
C LEU A 498 4.13 62.33 35.26
N SER A 499 3.82 63.61 34.99
CA SER A 499 2.68 63.98 34.15
C SER A 499 2.91 63.78 32.64
N ILE A 500 4.17 63.67 32.20
CA ILE A 500 4.53 63.43 30.79
C ILE A 500 4.44 61.93 30.42
N PHE A 501 4.55 61.03 31.40
CA PHE A 501 4.54 59.57 31.17
C PHE A 501 3.17 58.91 31.23
N GLY A 502 2.07 59.68 31.37
CA GLY A 502 0.71 59.15 31.24
C GLY A 502 0.42 57.93 32.13
N ALA A 503 1.06 57.83 33.30
CA ALA A 503 0.76 56.80 34.27
C ALA A 503 -0.38 57.28 35.18
N THR A 504 -1.59 56.82 34.88
CA THR A 504 -2.65 56.59 35.88
C THR A 504 -2.60 55.16 36.34
#